data_AF-A0A9E2GW57-F1
#
_entry.id   AF-A0A9E2GW57-F1
#
_cell.length_a   1.000
_cell.length_b   1.000
_cell.length_c   1.000
_cell.angle_alpha   90.00
_cell.angle_beta   90.00
_cell.angle_gamma   90.00
#
_symmetry.space_group_name_H-M   'P 1'
#
loop_
_entity.id
_entity.type
_entity.pdbx_description
1 polymer ?
#
loop_
_entity_poly.entity_id
_entity_poly.type
_entity_poly.pdbx_seq_one_letter_code
_entity_poly.pdbx_strand_id
1 'polypeptide(L)'
;MKRLIMICLLAATTMACDAVIGDSCSANVDCSSSGNRLCDTSMPGGYCTVEGCSAGSCPDGAVCVAFFPPATLVTPCDPATEDRLGSDAVTDDCADYEVCLSSGFCAQASLERRFCMQRCGGSGDCRDKYTCRTTGELGSQRVPRDTQDYATVGISRFCVAKE
;
A
#
# COMPACT_ATOMS: atom_id res chain seq x y z
N MET A 1 58.32 -14.78 -32.65
CA MET A 1 58.07 -15.31 -31.28
C MET A 1 57.07 -14.39 -30.59
N LYS A 2 55.87 -14.91 -30.32
CA LYS A 2 54.65 -14.22 -29.86
C LYS A 2 54.65 -14.04 -28.34
N ARG A 3 54.39 -12.84 -27.83
CA ARG A 3 53.69 -12.59 -26.54
C ARG A 3 53.02 -11.19 -26.56
N LEU A 4 51.85 -11.06 -27.19
CA LEU A 4 50.92 -9.98 -26.86
C LEU A 4 50.03 -10.48 -25.71
N ILE A 5 50.25 -9.95 -24.52
CA ILE A 5 49.39 -10.15 -23.35
C ILE A 5 48.20 -9.21 -23.52
N MET A 6 47.07 -9.77 -23.96
CA MET A 6 45.80 -9.06 -24.08
C MET A 6 45.11 -9.08 -22.71
N ILE A 7 45.19 -7.95 -21.99
CA ILE A 7 44.47 -7.73 -20.74
C ILE A 7 42.98 -7.62 -21.08
N CYS A 8 42.24 -8.69 -20.77
CA CYS A 8 40.79 -8.74 -20.91
C CYS A 8 40.18 -8.02 -19.69
N LEU A 9 39.87 -6.73 -19.86
CA LEU A 9 39.10 -5.95 -18.89
C LEU A 9 37.68 -6.52 -18.83
N LEU A 10 37.38 -7.35 -17.83
CA LEU A 10 36.01 -7.76 -17.52
C LEU A 10 35.24 -6.52 -17.02
N ALA A 11 34.51 -5.87 -17.90
CA ALA A 11 33.49 -4.89 -17.53
C ALA A 11 32.32 -5.66 -16.89
N ALA A 12 32.31 -5.74 -15.55
CA ALA A 12 31.15 -6.20 -14.80
C ALA A 12 30.03 -5.16 -14.95
N THR A 13 29.10 -5.41 -15.87
CA THR A 13 27.86 -4.65 -15.97
C THR A 13 27.05 -4.92 -14.70
N THR A 14 27.14 -4.04 -13.72
CA THR A 14 26.20 -4.03 -12.59
C THR A 14 24.84 -3.62 -13.14
N MET A 15 24.01 -4.61 -13.44
CA MET A 15 22.56 -4.37 -13.54
C MET A 15 22.12 -3.96 -12.13
N ALA A 16 21.98 -2.65 -11.89
CA ALA A 16 21.36 -2.16 -10.67
C ALA A 16 19.90 -2.60 -10.75
N CYS A 17 19.52 -3.60 -9.95
CA CYS A 17 18.11 -3.91 -9.74
C CYS A 17 17.48 -2.65 -9.14
N ASP A 18 16.40 -2.17 -9.74
CA ASP A 18 15.60 -1.10 -9.12
C ASP A 18 15.06 -1.60 -7.78
N ALA A 19 15.09 -0.73 -6.77
CA ALA A 19 14.55 -1.02 -5.45
C ALA A 19 13.06 -1.40 -5.54
N VAL A 20 12.63 -2.35 -4.73
CA VAL A 20 11.24 -2.84 -4.71
C VAL A 20 10.43 -2.12 -3.64
N ILE A 21 9.10 -2.29 -3.69
CA ILE A 21 8.21 -1.73 -2.67
C ILE A 21 8.57 -2.34 -1.31
N GLY A 22 8.80 -1.48 -0.33
CA GLY A 22 9.18 -1.84 1.04
C GLY A 22 10.66 -1.76 1.37
N ASP A 23 11.52 -1.58 0.37
CA ASP A 23 12.96 -1.38 0.59
C ASP A 23 13.24 -0.11 1.42
N SER A 24 14.36 -0.14 2.15
CA SER A 24 14.87 1.01 2.89
C SER A 24 15.40 2.06 1.94
N CYS A 25 15.25 3.33 2.31
CA CYS A 25 15.72 4.45 1.49
C CYS A 25 15.99 5.68 2.35
N SER A 26 16.71 6.63 1.80
CA SER A 26 16.94 7.95 2.39
C SER A 26 16.46 9.09 1.49
N ALA A 27 16.41 8.85 0.18
CA ALA A 27 15.94 9.77 -0.84
C ALA A 27 15.18 9.03 -1.96
N ASN A 28 14.38 9.76 -2.74
CA ASN A 28 13.57 9.19 -3.82
C ASN A 28 14.42 8.46 -4.90
N VAL A 29 15.65 8.95 -5.14
CA VAL A 29 16.57 8.35 -6.11
C VAL A 29 17.02 6.94 -5.69
N ASP A 30 16.97 6.62 -4.39
CA ASP A 30 17.26 5.27 -3.88
C ASP A 30 16.15 4.29 -4.30
N CYS A 31 14.92 4.77 -4.45
CA CYS A 31 13.76 3.95 -4.81
C CYS A 31 13.55 3.81 -6.32
N SER A 32 13.84 4.87 -7.07
CA SER A 32 13.77 4.87 -8.52
C SER A 32 14.51 6.07 -9.10
N SER A 33 15.53 5.79 -9.92
CA SER A 33 16.21 6.81 -10.73
C SER A 33 15.28 7.48 -11.76
N SER A 34 14.23 6.78 -12.18
CA SER A 34 13.21 7.26 -13.13
C SER A 34 12.08 8.08 -12.48
N GLY A 35 12.07 8.21 -11.15
CA GLY A 35 11.04 8.94 -10.39
C GLY A 35 9.67 8.26 -10.24
N ASN A 36 9.50 6.98 -10.58
CA ASN A 36 8.20 6.28 -10.46
C ASN A 36 7.89 5.75 -9.04
N ARG A 37 8.82 5.89 -8.09
CA ARG A 37 8.67 5.51 -6.67
C ARG A 37 9.22 6.63 -5.78
N LEU A 38 8.62 6.76 -4.61
CA LEU A 38 8.99 7.73 -3.59
C LEU A 38 9.59 7.03 -2.36
N CYS A 39 10.50 7.72 -1.68
CA CYS A 39 11.00 7.30 -0.39
C CYS A 39 10.14 7.93 0.71
N ASP A 40 9.30 7.13 1.38
CA ASP A 40 8.56 7.59 2.55
C ASP A 40 9.49 7.57 3.77
N THR A 41 10.05 8.74 4.07
CA THR A 41 10.96 8.93 5.21
C THR A 41 10.24 9.08 6.54
N SER A 42 8.90 9.16 6.55
CA SER A 42 8.12 9.08 7.80
C SER A 42 8.12 7.66 8.36
N MET A 43 8.43 6.66 7.53
CA MET A 43 8.53 5.27 7.91
C MET A 43 9.94 4.91 8.44
N PRO A 44 10.07 3.98 9.41
CA PRO A 44 11.36 3.65 10.02
C PRO A 44 12.43 3.17 9.02
N GLY A 45 13.48 3.97 8.83
CA GLY A 45 14.57 3.67 7.89
C GLY A 45 14.18 3.85 6.42
N GLY A 46 13.14 4.65 6.15
CA GLY A 46 12.57 4.89 4.83
C GLY A 46 11.81 3.70 4.29
N TYR A 47 10.85 3.94 3.40
CA TYR A 47 10.08 2.90 2.74
C TYR A 47 9.80 3.28 1.29
N CYS A 48 10.36 2.53 0.35
CA CYS A 48 10.05 2.73 -1.07
C CYS A 48 8.58 2.36 -1.35
N THR A 49 7.81 3.32 -1.87
CA THR A 49 6.39 3.15 -2.18
C THR A 49 5.98 3.93 -3.43
N VAL A 50 4.71 3.81 -3.80
CA VAL A 50 4.02 4.64 -4.79
C VAL A 50 2.78 5.20 -4.11
N GLU A 51 2.64 6.52 -4.10
CA GLU A 51 1.45 7.20 -3.60
C GLU A 51 0.36 7.27 -4.67
N GLY A 52 -0.90 7.28 -4.25
CA GLY A 52 -2.05 7.48 -5.13
C GLY A 52 -2.34 6.30 -6.04
N CYS A 53 -1.88 5.10 -5.67
CA CYS A 53 -2.13 3.89 -6.43
C CYS A 53 -3.63 3.60 -6.60
N SER A 54 -3.98 2.86 -7.65
CA SER A 54 -5.28 2.25 -7.84
C SER A 54 -5.17 0.73 -7.72
N ALA A 55 -6.31 0.03 -7.68
CA ALA A 55 -6.29 -1.41 -7.55
C ALA A 55 -5.57 -2.07 -8.74
N GLY A 56 -4.52 -2.82 -8.43
CA GLY A 56 -3.68 -3.50 -9.43
C GLY A 56 -2.63 -2.61 -10.09
N SER A 57 -2.51 -1.32 -9.74
CA SER A 57 -1.45 -0.45 -10.28
C SER A 57 -0.10 -0.62 -9.58
N CYS A 58 -0.07 -1.30 -8.43
CA CYS A 58 1.17 -1.57 -7.72
C CYS A 58 2.00 -2.64 -8.45
N PRO A 59 3.34 -2.52 -8.45
CA PRO A 59 4.22 -3.54 -9.02
C PRO A 59 4.10 -4.87 -8.28
N ASP A 60 4.68 -5.92 -8.88
CA ASP A 60 4.66 -7.27 -8.31
C ASP A 60 5.19 -7.28 -6.87
N GLY A 61 4.56 -8.12 -6.04
CA GLY A 61 4.85 -8.17 -4.60
C GLY A 61 4.22 -7.04 -3.78
N ALA A 62 3.49 -6.08 -4.38
CA ALA A 62 2.84 -5.00 -3.64
C ALA A 62 1.32 -4.89 -3.87
N VAL A 63 0.61 -4.44 -2.84
CA VAL A 63 -0.84 -4.19 -2.84
C VAL A 63 -1.14 -2.72 -2.57
N CYS A 64 -2.15 -2.18 -3.25
CA CYS A 64 -2.60 -0.83 -3.00
C CYS A 64 -3.49 -0.80 -1.75
N VAL A 65 -3.07 -0.06 -0.74
CA VAL A 65 -3.77 0.09 0.55
C VAL A 65 -4.18 1.54 0.72
N ALA A 66 -5.47 1.76 0.97
CA ALA A 66 -6.00 3.04 1.43
C ALA A 66 -5.88 3.11 2.96
N PHE A 67 -5.54 4.27 3.49
CA PHE A 67 -5.44 4.56 4.90
C PHE A 67 -6.37 5.73 5.24
N PHE A 68 -7.21 5.49 6.24
CA PHE A 68 -8.06 6.47 6.89
C PHE A 68 -7.56 6.67 8.32
N PRO A 69 -7.52 7.90 8.85
CA PRO A 69 -7.08 8.15 10.22
C PRO A 69 -7.97 7.41 11.25
N PRO A 70 -7.43 6.48 12.06
CA PRO A 70 -8.25 5.70 12.99
C PRO A 70 -9.02 6.57 14.00
N ALA A 71 -8.46 7.73 14.35
CA ALA A 71 -9.07 8.68 15.29
C ALA A 71 -10.39 9.29 14.78
N THR A 72 -10.71 9.19 13.49
CA THR A 72 -11.96 9.69 12.93
C THR A 72 -13.03 8.61 12.77
N LEU A 73 -12.71 7.34 13.04
CA LEU A 73 -13.60 6.19 12.85
C LEU A 73 -14.50 5.98 14.08
N VAL A 74 -15.49 6.86 14.26
CA VAL A 74 -16.37 6.86 15.44
C VAL A 74 -17.85 6.63 15.13
N THR A 75 -18.27 6.95 13.91
CA THR A 75 -19.66 6.75 13.45
C THR A 75 -19.79 5.33 12.89
N PRO A 76 -20.59 4.45 13.50
CA PRO A 76 -20.80 3.10 12.98
C PRO A 76 -21.68 3.11 11.73
N CYS A 77 -21.48 2.13 10.86
CA CYS A 77 -22.32 1.86 9.69
C CYS A 77 -22.32 0.36 9.39
N ASP A 78 -23.34 -0.14 8.71
CA ASP A 78 -23.32 -1.52 8.20
C ASP A 78 -22.87 -1.53 6.72
N PRO A 79 -21.65 -2.02 6.43
CA PRO A 79 -21.14 -2.06 5.07
C PRO A 79 -21.90 -3.04 4.17
N ALA A 80 -22.85 -3.82 4.68
CA ALA A 80 -23.78 -4.66 3.91
C ALA A 80 -24.98 -3.88 3.36
N THR A 81 -25.41 -2.81 4.04
CA THR A 81 -26.67 -2.11 3.76
C THR A 81 -26.50 -0.64 3.41
N GLU A 82 -25.37 -0.05 3.77
CA GLU A 82 -25.11 1.37 3.55
C GLU A 82 -25.12 1.75 2.07
N ASP A 83 -25.96 2.73 1.71
CA ASP A 83 -26.10 3.27 0.35
C ASP A 83 -26.39 2.22 -0.73
N ARG A 84 -26.80 1.01 -0.31
CA ARG A 84 -27.02 -0.13 -1.19
C ARG A 84 -28.43 -0.10 -1.75
N LEU A 85 -28.69 0.82 -2.68
CA LEU A 85 -29.96 0.89 -3.40
C LEU A 85 -30.33 -0.50 -3.98
N GLY A 86 -31.49 -1.02 -3.56
CA GLY A 86 -31.97 -2.35 -3.95
C GLY A 86 -31.73 -3.47 -2.92
N SER A 87 -31.13 -3.17 -1.77
CA SER A 87 -31.18 -4.04 -0.58
C SER A 87 -32.52 -3.90 0.14
N ASP A 88 -33.05 -4.99 0.70
CA ASP A 88 -34.30 -4.98 1.51
C ASP A 88 -34.13 -4.23 2.85
N ALA A 89 -32.89 -3.84 3.20
CA ALA A 89 -32.53 -3.23 4.47
C ALA A 89 -31.61 -2.01 4.32
N VAL A 90 -31.75 -1.20 3.25
CA VAL A 90 -30.89 -0.02 3.01
C VAL A 90 -30.75 0.86 4.25
N THR A 91 -29.51 1.19 4.60
CA THR A 91 -29.16 2.20 5.62
C THR A 91 -28.52 3.41 4.94
N ASP A 92 -28.54 4.53 5.66
CA ASP A 92 -28.00 5.85 5.28
C ASP A 92 -27.36 6.45 6.55
N ASP A 93 -26.35 5.74 7.06
CA ASP A 93 -25.67 6.01 8.32
C ASP A 93 -24.52 7.04 8.16
N CYS A 94 -23.86 7.03 7.00
CA CYS A 94 -22.74 7.88 6.64
C CYS A 94 -23.22 9.13 5.90
N ALA A 95 -22.50 10.24 6.06
CA ALA A 95 -22.82 11.43 5.28
C ALA A 95 -22.41 11.28 3.80
N ASP A 96 -22.97 12.10 2.91
CA ASP A 96 -22.67 12.13 1.45
C ASP A 96 -21.17 12.20 1.07
N TYR A 97 -20.30 12.61 1.98
CA TYR A 97 -18.84 12.74 1.79
C TYR A 97 -18.02 11.68 2.54
N GLU A 98 -18.71 10.71 3.14
CA GLU A 98 -18.13 9.61 3.88
C GLU A 98 -18.33 8.29 3.12
N VAL A 99 -17.51 7.31 3.48
CA VAL A 99 -17.57 5.95 2.95
C VAL A 99 -17.64 4.98 4.12
N CYS A 100 -18.55 4.00 4.05
CA CYS A 100 -18.59 2.94 5.04
C CYS A 100 -17.47 1.94 4.80
N LEU A 101 -16.51 1.90 5.72
CA LEU A 101 -15.37 1.01 5.63
C LEU A 101 -15.74 -0.44 5.96
N SER A 102 -14.93 -1.41 5.52
CA SER A 102 -15.12 -2.83 5.89
C SER A 102 -15.06 -3.08 7.41
N SER A 103 -14.52 -2.15 8.18
CA SER A 103 -14.51 -2.17 9.65
C SER A 103 -15.83 -1.75 10.29
N GLY A 104 -16.85 -1.35 9.51
CA GLY A 104 -18.16 -0.93 10.01
C GLY A 104 -18.17 0.49 10.60
N PHE A 105 -17.34 1.39 10.06
CA PHE A 105 -17.30 2.79 10.46
C PHE A 105 -17.25 3.70 9.23
N CYS A 106 -17.96 4.82 9.31
CA CYS A 106 -17.89 5.88 8.32
C CYS A 106 -16.52 6.56 8.39
N ALA A 107 -15.96 6.86 7.22
CA ALA A 107 -14.73 7.60 7.10
C ALA A 107 -14.85 8.67 6.02
N GLN A 108 -14.33 9.87 6.27
CA GLN A 108 -14.32 10.93 5.27
C GLN A 108 -13.47 10.53 4.06
N ALA A 109 -14.06 10.55 2.87
CA ALA A 109 -13.37 10.21 1.63
C ALA A 109 -12.16 11.14 1.35
N SER A 110 -12.23 12.40 1.82
CA SER A 110 -11.16 13.38 1.67
C SER A 110 -9.90 13.09 2.51
N LEU A 111 -10.00 12.22 3.52
CA LEU A 111 -8.87 11.83 4.37
C LEU A 111 -8.16 10.57 3.85
N GLU A 112 -8.67 9.96 2.79
CA GLU A 112 -8.08 8.77 2.18
C GLU A 112 -6.68 9.07 1.62
N ARG A 113 -5.69 8.29 2.06
CA ARG A 113 -4.37 8.26 1.44
C ARG A 113 -4.06 6.86 0.95
N ARG A 114 -3.58 6.72 -0.28
CA ARG A 114 -3.28 5.43 -0.91
C ARG A 114 -1.80 5.24 -1.12
N PHE A 115 -1.29 4.08 -0.73
CA PHE A 115 0.11 3.71 -0.93
C PHE A 115 0.25 2.26 -1.36
N CYS A 116 1.23 1.99 -2.23
CA CYS A 116 1.65 0.62 -2.49
C CYS A 116 2.43 0.09 -1.29
N MET A 117 1.92 -0.98 -0.69
CA MET A 117 2.52 -1.66 0.45
C MET A 117 2.99 -3.05 0.03
N GLN A 118 4.17 -3.45 0.49
CA GLN A 118 4.72 -4.79 0.28
C GLN A 118 3.74 -5.83 0.85
N ARG A 119 3.37 -6.83 0.05
CA ARG A 119 2.58 -7.99 0.49
C ARG A 119 3.41 -8.86 1.42
N CYS A 120 2.74 -9.52 2.36
CA CYS A 120 3.36 -10.47 3.28
C CYS A 120 2.41 -11.64 3.57
N GLY A 121 2.98 -12.82 3.81
CA GLY A 121 2.29 -13.93 4.48
C GLY A 121 2.36 -13.79 5.99
N GLY A 122 3.50 -13.38 6.53
CA GLY A 122 3.72 -13.16 7.96
C GLY A 122 4.77 -12.08 8.25
N SER A 123 4.96 -11.73 9.53
CA SER A 123 5.88 -10.64 9.91
C SER A 123 7.35 -10.93 9.61
N GLY A 124 7.72 -12.19 9.32
CA GLY A 124 9.06 -12.55 8.84
C GLY A 124 9.34 -12.13 7.38
N ASP A 125 8.31 -11.80 6.61
CA ASP A 125 8.47 -11.25 5.25
C ASP A 125 8.76 -9.75 5.26
N CYS A 126 8.58 -9.12 6.43
CA CYS A 126 8.76 -7.69 6.64
C CYS A 126 10.13 -7.40 7.25
N ARG A 127 10.65 -6.19 7.04
CA ARG A 127 11.86 -5.71 7.72
C ARG A 127 11.66 -5.67 9.24
N ASP A 128 12.74 -5.70 10.01
CA ASP A 128 12.72 -5.83 11.48
C ASP A 128 11.81 -4.84 12.22
N LYS A 129 11.70 -3.60 11.72
CA LYS A 129 10.84 -2.55 12.31
C LYS A 129 9.40 -2.56 11.80
N TYR A 130 9.04 -3.59 11.05
CA TYR A 130 7.75 -3.72 10.37
C TYR A 130 7.09 -5.03 10.79
N THR A 131 5.77 -5.06 10.69
CA THR A 131 4.95 -6.25 10.98
C THR A 131 3.92 -6.44 9.88
N CYS A 132 3.53 -7.69 9.66
CA CYS A 132 2.53 -8.04 8.66
C CYS A 132 1.13 -7.86 9.25
N ARG A 133 0.37 -6.91 8.69
CA ARG A 133 -1.00 -6.59 9.12
C ARG A 133 -2.02 -6.86 8.03
N THR A 134 -3.27 -7.03 8.44
CA THR A 134 -4.39 -7.27 7.53
C THR A 134 -5.13 -5.95 7.28
N THR A 135 -5.57 -5.71 6.04
CA THR A 135 -6.52 -4.62 5.74
C THR A 135 -7.87 -4.88 6.41
N GLY A 136 -8.64 -3.83 6.67
CA GLY A 136 -9.87 -3.87 7.45
C GLY A 136 -9.65 -3.52 8.92
N GLU A 137 -8.41 -3.23 9.32
CA GLU A 137 -8.04 -2.88 10.69
C GLU A 137 -7.38 -1.49 10.73
N LEU A 138 -7.68 -0.72 11.79
CA LEU A 138 -7.10 0.61 12.05
C LEU A 138 -7.10 1.50 10.81
N GLY A 139 -8.25 1.61 10.15
CA GLY A 139 -8.45 2.46 8.97
C GLY A 139 -7.70 2.05 7.71
N SER A 140 -6.99 0.92 7.70
CA SER A 140 -6.38 0.39 6.47
C SER A 140 -7.41 -0.38 5.66
N GLN A 141 -7.46 -0.19 4.34
CA GLN A 141 -8.43 -0.80 3.44
C GLN A 141 -7.76 -1.26 2.16
N ARG A 142 -8.19 -2.41 1.62
CA ARG A 142 -7.76 -2.82 0.29
C ARG A 142 -8.49 -1.95 -0.74
N VAL A 143 -7.78 -1.36 -1.69
CA VAL A 143 -8.42 -0.49 -2.68
C VAL A 143 -9.27 -1.31 -3.66
N PRO A 144 -10.57 -1.01 -3.85
CA PRO A 144 -11.43 -1.62 -4.86
C PRO A 144 -11.01 -1.27 -6.29
N ARG A 145 -11.40 -2.11 -7.26
CA ARG A 145 -11.12 -1.89 -8.69
C ARG A 145 -12.05 -0.86 -9.34
N ASP A 146 -13.36 -1.02 -9.15
CA ASP A 146 -14.35 -0.38 -10.02
C ASP A 146 -15.39 0.48 -9.27
N THR A 147 -15.50 0.32 -7.95
CA THR A 147 -16.48 1.00 -7.08
C THR A 147 -15.77 1.53 -5.84
N GLN A 148 -16.29 2.54 -5.11
CA GLN A 148 -15.73 2.91 -3.80
C GLN A 148 -16.23 2.00 -2.66
N ASP A 149 -16.65 0.78 -3.02
CA ASP A 149 -17.20 -0.20 -2.10
C ASP A 149 -16.08 -1.00 -1.44
N TYR A 150 -15.62 -0.52 -0.28
CA TYR A 150 -14.59 -1.19 0.51
C TYR A 150 -15.09 -2.46 1.21
N ALA A 151 -16.39 -2.72 1.24
CA ALA A 151 -16.95 -3.88 1.93
C ALA A 151 -16.70 -5.19 1.17
N THR A 152 -16.68 -5.14 -0.16
CA THR A 152 -16.72 -6.33 -1.04
C THR A 152 -15.36 -6.74 -1.60
N VAL A 153 -14.31 -5.94 -1.36
CA VAL A 153 -12.97 -6.13 -1.92
C VAL A 153 -12.15 -7.24 -1.27
N GLY A 154 -12.63 -7.77 -0.14
CA GLY A 154 -11.91 -8.74 0.69
C GLY A 154 -10.68 -8.16 1.37
N ILE A 155 -9.88 -9.03 1.98
CA ILE A 155 -8.71 -8.63 2.74
C ILE A 155 -7.41 -8.79 1.96
N SER A 156 -6.38 -8.05 2.36
CA SER A 156 -4.99 -8.24 1.95
C SER A 156 -4.07 -8.08 3.14
N ARG A 157 -2.86 -8.64 3.04
CA ARG A 157 -1.84 -8.54 4.07
C ARG A 157 -0.67 -7.71 3.57
N PHE A 158 -0.16 -6.83 4.40
CA PHE A 158 0.88 -5.89 4.03
C PHE A 158 1.84 -5.55 5.18
N CYS A 159 3.08 -5.23 4.84
CA CYS A 159 4.08 -4.78 5.81
C CYS A 159 3.85 -3.30 6.17
N VAL A 160 3.80 -3.01 7.46
CA VAL A 160 3.67 -1.65 8.01
C VAL A 160 4.57 -1.52 9.24
N ALA A 161 4.94 -0.29 9.61
CA ALA A 161 5.75 -0.04 10.79
C ALA A 161 5.08 -0.65 12.04
N LYS A 162 5.89 -1.19 12.95
CA LYS A 162 5.44 -1.58 14.29
C LYS A 162 5.05 -0.31 15.07
N GLU A 163 4.00 -0.43 15.88
CA GLU A 163 3.60 0.58 16.87
C GLU A 163 4.57 0.60 18.06
#